data_AF-A0A376RMV3-F1
#
_entry.id   AF-A0A376RMV3-F1
#
_cell.length_a   1.000
_cell.length_b   1.000
_cell.length_c   1.000
_cell.angle_alpha   90.00
_cell.angle_beta   90.00
_cell.angle_gamma   90.00
#
_symmetry.space_group_name_H-M   'P 1'
#
loop_
_entity.id
_entity.type
_entity.pdbx_description
1 polymer ?
#
loop_
_entity_poly.entity_id
_entity_poly.type
_entity_poly.pdbx_seq_one_letter_code
_entity_poly.pdbx_strand_id
1 'polypeptide(L)'
;MSAQKPGLHPRNRHHSRYDLATLCQVNPELRQFLTLTPAGEQSVDFANPLAVKALNKALLAHFYAVANWDIPDGFLCPPVPGRADYIHHLADLLAEASGTIPANASILDIGVGANCIYPLIGVHEYGWRFTGSETSSQALSSAQAIISSNPGLNRAIRLRRQKESGAIFNGIIHKNEQYDATLCNPPFHDSAAAARAGSERKRRNLGLNKDDALNFGGQQQELWCEGGEVTFIKKMIEESKGFAKQVMWFTSLVSRGENLPPLYRALTDVGAVKVVKKEMAQGQKQSRFIAWTFMNDEQRRRLSIASVKALVPPAVTVQPGSRPEQAAPDKSALARERPPGRNVFSPGCRGQSVPSTV
;
A
#
# COMPACT_ATOMS: atom_id res chain seq x y z
N MET A 1 -6.75 19.68 -33.67
CA MET A 1 -6.00 19.51 -32.40
C MET A 1 -5.99 18.03 -32.08
N SER A 2 -4.82 17.37 -32.09
CA SER A 2 -4.69 15.99 -31.64
C SER A 2 -5.05 15.93 -30.16
N ALA A 3 -5.94 15.01 -29.77
CA ALA A 3 -6.26 14.78 -28.37
C ALA A 3 -4.96 14.52 -27.59
N GLN A 4 -4.69 15.34 -26.58
CA GLN A 4 -3.53 15.17 -25.71
C GLN A 4 -3.61 13.77 -25.10
N LYS A 5 -2.59 12.93 -25.33
CA LYS A 5 -2.51 11.64 -24.65
C LYS A 5 -2.54 11.90 -23.14
N PRO A 6 -3.36 11.18 -22.35
CA PRO A 6 -3.34 11.37 -20.91
C PRO A 6 -1.91 11.15 -20.41
N GLY A 7 -1.44 12.04 -19.54
CA GLY A 7 -0.18 11.86 -18.82
C GLY A 7 -0.41 11.02 -17.56
N LEU A 8 0.60 10.98 -16.70
CA LEU A 8 0.41 10.52 -15.32
C LEU A 8 -0.71 11.34 -14.64
N HIS A 9 -1.32 10.77 -13.61
CA HIS A 9 -2.30 11.41 -12.76
C HIS A 9 -1.75 12.72 -12.17
N PRO A 10 -2.49 13.85 -12.11
CA PRO A 10 -1.97 15.16 -11.66
C PRO A 10 -1.32 15.21 -10.27
N ARG A 11 -1.67 14.29 -9.37
CA ARG A 11 -1.07 14.14 -8.03
C ARG A 11 0.23 13.31 -8.02
N ASN A 12 0.62 12.74 -9.16
CA ASN A 12 1.77 11.86 -9.27
C ASN A 12 3.07 12.67 -9.16
N ARG A 13 3.97 12.30 -8.25
CA ARG A 13 5.23 13.04 -8.00
C ARG A 13 6.21 13.00 -9.18
N HIS A 14 6.00 12.09 -10.13
CA HIS A 14 6.97 11.73 -11.18
C HIS A 14 6.66 12.36 -12.55
N HIS A 15 6.00 13.52 -12.58
CA HIS A 15 5.71 14.24 -13.84
C HIS A 15 6.96 14.79 -14.52
N SER A 16 7.96 15.17 -13.74
CA SER A 16 9.18 15.83 -14.22
C SER A 16 10.31 14.83 -14.43
N ARG A 17 11.34 15.27 -15.18
CA ARG A 17 12.61 14.55 -15.23
C ARG A 17 13.18 14.39 -13.83
N TYR A 18 13.82 13.26 -13.57
CA TYR A 18 14.43 12.99 -12.28
C TYR A 18 15.62 13.90 -12.03
N ASP A 19 15.67 14.50 -10.85
CA ASP A 19 16.87 15.12 -10.33
C ASP A 19 17.85 14.03 -9.87
N LEU A 20 18.66 13.54 -10.81
CA LEU A 20 19.61 12.45 -10.57
C LEU A 20 20.67 12.83 -9.53
N ALA A 21 21.00 14.12 -9.38
CA ALA A 21 21.94 14.57 -8.37
C ALA A 21 21.36 14.34 -6.97
N THR A 22 20.12 14.78 -6.74
CA THR A 22 19.39 14.55 -5.48
C THR A 22 19.17 13.06 -5.23
N LEU A 23 18.77 12.29 -6.24
CA LEU A 23 18.58 10.85 -6.09
C LEU A 23 19.88 10.11 -5.72
N CYS A 24 21.03 10.53 -6.26
CA CYS A 24 22.34 9.98 -5.89
C CYS A 24 22.81 10.39 -4.50
N GLN A 25 22.30 11.49 -3.93
CA GLN A 25 22.56 11.83 -2.53
C GLN A 25 21.80 10.88 -1.60
N VAL A 26 20.54 10.57 -1.92
CA VAL A 26 19.69 9.66 -1.13
C VAL A 26 20.13 8.20 -1.30
N ASN A 27 20.51 7.78 -2.51
CA ASN A 27 20.99 6.44 -2.79
C ASN A 27 22.32 6.47 -3.57
N PRO A 28 23.47 6.52 -2.87
CA PRO A 28 24.79 6.65 -3.49
C PRO A 28 25.15 5.61 -4.57
N GLU A 29 24.65 4.38 -4.44
CA GLU A 29 24.87 3.31 -5.42
C GLU A 29 24.33 3.65 -6.81
N LEU A 30 23.35 4.55 -6.94
CA LEU A 30 22.79 4.96 -8.23
C LEU A 30 23.86 5.58 -9.15
N ARG A 31 24.91 6.20 -8.58
CA ARG A 31 25.98 6.87 -9.34
C ARG A 31 26.67 5.95 -10.34
N GLN A 32 26.87 4.68 -9.98
CA GLN A 32 27.58 3.72 -10.83
C GLN A 32 26.77 3.31 -12.08
N PHE A 33 25.48 3.68 -12.11
CA PHE A 33 24.55 3.34 -13.18
C PHE A 33 24.12 4.55 -14.02
N LEU A 34 24.74 5.70 -13.78
CA LEU A 34 24.51 6.88 -14.61
C LEU A 34 25.20 6.72 -15.96
N THR A 35 24.49 7.13 -17.01
CA THR A 35 24.96 7.14 -18.39
C THR A 35 24.63 8.49 -19.03
N LEU A 36 25.15 8.75 -20.22
CA LEU A 36 24.79 9.92 -21.02
C LEU A 36 23.85 9.50 -22.15
N THR A 37 22.81 10.29 -22.38
CA THR A 37 21.99 10.19 -23.60
C THR A 37 22.81 10.62 -24.81
N PRO A 38 22.36 10.32 -26.06
CA PRO A 38 23.02 10.84 -27.26
C PRO A 38 23.12 12.37 -27.32
N ALA A 39 22.26 13.08 -26.58
CA ALA A 39 22.29 14.54 -26.45
C ALA A 39 23.26 15.05 -25.36
N GLY A 40 23.99 14.16 -24.68
CA GLY A 40 24.92 14.51 -23.60
C GLY A 40 24.27 14.74 -22.24
N GLU A 41 22.97 14.55 -22.10
CA GLU A 41 22.26 14.67 -20.81
C GLU A 41 22.47 13.43 -19.94
N GLN A 42 22.62 13.60 -18.62
CA GLN A 42 22.66 12.46 -17.68
C GLN A 42 21.33 11.70 -17.68
N SER A 43 21.44 10.38 -17.65
CA SER A 43 20.34 9.42 -17.59
C SER A 43 20.76 8.20 -16.77
N VAL A 44 19.82 7.29 -16.54
CA VAL A 44 20.08 5.96 -15.99
C VAL A 44 20.08 4.95 -17.14
N ASP A 45 20.91 3.92 -17.03
CA ASP A 45 20.85 2.78 -17.94
C ASP A 45 19.61 1.91 -17.65
N PHE A 46 18.49 2.23 -18.29
CA PHE A 46 17.26 1.43 -18.18
C PHE A 46 17.37 0.04 -18.84
N ALA A 47 18.48 -0.24 -19.53
CA ALA A 47 18.79 -1.55 -20.06
C ALA A 47 19.45 -2.47 -19.01
N ASN A 48 19.78 -1.96 -17.82
CA ASN A 48 20.41 -2.72 -16.75
C ASN A 48 19.44 -2.95 -15.57
N PRO A 49 19.11 -4.20 -15.20
CA PRO A 49 18.18 -4.49 -14.10
C PRO A 49 18.64 -3.91 -12.75
N LEU A 50 19.96 -3.90 -12.48
CA LEU A 50 20.53 -3.35 -11.24
C LEU A 50 20.41 -1.82 -11.20
N ALA A 51 20.58 -1.16 -12.35
CA ALA A 51 20.35 0.27 -12.48
C ALA A 51 18.89 0.65 -12.21
N VAL A 52 17.93 -0.12 -12.75
CA VAL A 52 16.50 0.07 -12.50
C VAL A 52 16.17 -0.14 -11.02
N LYS A 53 16.75 -1.17 -10.37
CA LYS A 53 16.60 -1.41 -8.93
C LYS A 53 17.16 -0.26 -8.09
N ALA A 54 18.36 0.24 -8.40
CA ALA A 54 18.99 1.37 -7.72
C ALA A 54 18.19 2.67 -7.89
N LEU A 55 17.64 2.91 -9.08
CA LEU A 55 16.76 4.06 -9.33
C LEU A 55 15.49 3.96 -8.49
N ASN A 56 14.83 2.80 -8.47
CA ASN A 56 13.62 2.59 -7.69
C ASN A 56 13.85 2.76 -6.18
N LYS A 57 14.98 2.26 -5.65
CA LYS A 57 15.41 2.54 -4.27
C LYS A 57 15.49 4.03 -4.00
N ALA A 58 16.17 4.77 -4.87
CA ALA A 58 16.32 6.22 -4.74
C ALA A 58 14.97 6.94 -4.76
N LEU A 59 14.08 6.57 -5.68
CA LEU A 59 12.73 7.15 -5.78
C LEU A 59 11.90 6.86 -4.53
N LEU A 60 11.93 5.63 -4.03
CA LEU A 60 11.19 5.23 -2.83
C LEU A 60 11.67 5.94 -1.57
N ALA A 61 12.98 6.06 -1.41
CA ALA A 61 13.57 6.79 -0.30
C ALA A 61 13.25 8.29 -0.38
N HIS A 62 13.41 8.91 -1.55
CA HIS A 62 13.24 10.36 -1.71
C HIS A 62 11.77 10.81 -1.67
N PHE A 63 10.88 10.12 -2.38
CA PHE A 63 9.50 10.57 -2.56
C PHE A 63 8.49 9.93 -1.60
N TYR A 64 8.83 8.79 -1.00
CA TYR A 64 7.90 7.99 -0.20
C TYR A 64 8.43 7.63 1.20
N ALA A 65 9.58 8.20 1.59
CA ALA A 65 10.22 7.97 2.88
C ALA A 65 10.50 6.47 3.20
N VAL A 66 10.73 5.65 2.17
CA VAL A 66 11.11 4.24 2.31
C VAL A 66 12.62 4.12 2.16
N ALA A 67 13.34 4.25 3.26
CA ALA A 67 14.81 4.27 3.27
C ALA A 67 15.42 2.90 2.93
N ASN A 68 14.81 1.83 3.45
CA ASN A 68 15.33 0.46 3.32
C ASN A 68 14.42 -0.36 2.40
N TRP A 69 14.72 -0.39 1.12
CA TRP A 69 13.98 -1.19 0.16
C TRP A 69 14.94 -2.06 -0.63
N ASP A 70 14.71 -3.36 -0.64
CA ASP A 70 15.46 -4.30 -1.48
C ASP A 70 14.55 -5.47 -1.86
N ILE A 71 14.85 -6.10 -2.99
CA ILE A 71 14.12 -7.28 -3.49
C ILE A 71 15.12 -8.35 -3.94
N PRO A 72 14.85 -9.65 -3.71
CA PRO A 72 15.74 -10.71 -4.17
C PRO A 72 15.85 -10.74 -5.69
N ASP A 73 16.94 -11.32 -6.17
CA ASP A 73 17.17 -11.50 -7.61
C ASP A 73 16.05 -12.33 -8.25
N GLY A 74 15.72 -11.96 -9.48
CA GLY A 74 14.67 -12.61 -10.26
C GLY A 74 13.24 -12.17 -9.91
N PHE A 75 13.01 -11.36 -8.87
CA PHE A 75 11.67 -10.80 -8.58
C PHE A 75 11.38 -9.53 -9.40
N LEU A 76 10.09 -9.20 -9.54
CA LEU A 76 9.69 -7.99 -10.25
C LEU A 76 10.13 -6.72 -9.52
N CYS A 77 10.91 -5.90 -10.24
CA CYS A 77 11.23 -4.52 -9.90
C CYS A 77 10.25 -3.58 -10.64
N PRO A 78 9.13 -3.16 -10.03
CA PRO A 78 8.12 -2.38 -10.73
C PRO A 78 8.55 -0.92 -10.90
N PRO A 79 8.30 -0.27 -12.05
CA PRO A 79 8.55 1.16 -12.19
C PRO A 79 7.62 1.95 -11.26
N VAL A 80 8.20 2.68 -10.30
CA VAL A 80 7.46 3.43 -9.26
C VAL A 80 6.37 4.36 -9.82
N PRO A 81 6.61 5.16 -10.89
CA PRO A 81 5.60 6.11 -11.37
C PRO A 81 4.27 5.48 -11.76
N GLY A 82 4.30 4.33 -12.43
CA GLY A 82 3.09 3.63 -12.86
C GLY A 82 2.33 2.99 -11.70
N ARG A 83 3.02 2.64 -10.61
CA ARG A 83 2.38 2.10 -9.40
C ARG A 83 1.73 3.21 -8.59
N ALA A 84 2.39 4.37 -8.50
CA ALA A 84 1.79 5.57 -7.91
C ALA A 84 0.55 6.02 -8.68
N ASP A 85 0.56 5.92 -10.01
CA ASP A 85 -0.57 6.28 -10.86
C ASP A 85 -1.86 5.54 -10.49
N TYR A 86 -1.75 4.22 -10.30
CA TYR A 86 -2.89 3.40 -9.87
C TYR A 86 -3.38 3.81 -8.48
N ILE A 87 -2.48 4.04 -7.52
CA ILE A 87 -2.85 4.50 -6.18
C ILE A 87 -3.62 5.84 -6.22
N HIS A 88 -3.17 6.79 -7.04
CA HIS A 88 -3.86 8.07 -7.16
C HIS A 88 -5.23 7.96 -7.83
N HIS A 89 -5.36 7.15 -8.89
CA HIS A 89 -6.66 6.92 -9.52
C HIS A 89 -7.61 6.10 -8.64
N LEU A 90 -7.09 5.19 -7.80
CA LEU A 90 -7.88 4.52 -6.77
C LEU A 90 -8.38 5.51 -5.73
N ALA A 91 -7.57 6.50 -5.33
CA ALA A 91 -8.01 7.55 -4.41
C ALA A 91 -9.15 8.39 -4.98
N ASP A 92 -9.12 8.72 -6.27
CA ASP A 92 -10.25 9.37 -6.95
C ASP A 92 -11.51 8.51 -6.96
N LEU A 93 -11.37 7.21 -7.25
CA LEU A 93 -12.49 6.26 -7.24
C LEU A 93 -13.15 6.23 -5.86
N LEU A 94 -12.34 6.16 -4.79
CA LEU A 94 -12.84 6.14 -3.41
C LEU A 94 -13.52 7.46 -3.00
N ALA A 95 -13.09 8.59 -3.58
CA ALA A 95 -13.70 9.89 -3.36
C ALA A 95 -15.03 10.09 -4.10
N GLU A 96 -15.37 9.28 -5.12
CA GLU A 96 -16.55 9.52 -5.97
C GLU A 96 -17.87 9.61 -5.19
N ALA A 97 -18.02 8.86 -4.09
CA ALA A 97 -19.26 8.82 -3.32
C ALA A 97 -19.41 9.97 -2.30
N SER A 98 -18.30 10.46 -1.75
CA SER A 98 -18.24 11.46 -0.66
C SER A 98 -17.75 12.84 -1.11
N GLY A 99 -17.10 12.93 -2.28
CA GLY A 99 -16.37 14.13 -2.73
C GLY A 99 -15.01 14.32 -2.05
N THR A 100 -14.62 13.46 -1.11
CA THR A 100 -13.36 13.58 -0.35
C THR A 100 -12.62 12.26 -0.31
N ILE A 101 -11.31 12.29 -0.56
CA ILE A 101 -10.44 11.11 -0.43
C ILE A 101 -10.46 10.65 1.04
N PRO A 102 -10.76 9.37 1.32
CA PRO A 102 -10.74 8.84 2.67
C PRO A 102 -9.31 8.85 3.24
N ALA A 103 -9.11 9.44 4.42
CA ALA A 103 -7.80 9.55 5.07
C ALA A 103 -7.29 8.24 5.71
N ASN A 104 -8.16 7.24 5.91
CA ASN A 104 -7.83 5.99 6.60
C ASN A 104 -8.43 4.78 5.88
N ALA A 105 -8.39 4.77 4.54
CA ALA A 105 -8.92 3.65 3.78
C ALA A 105 -8.20 2.33 4.14
N SER A 106 -8.96 1.25 4.22
CA SER A 106 -8.49 -0.12 4.37
C SER A 106 -8.45 -0.78 3.01
N ILE A 107 -7.26 -1.10 2.52
CA ILE A 107 -7.02 -1.64 1.19
C ILE A 107 -6.49 -3.07 1.28
N LEU A 108 -7.00 -3.97 0.44
CA LEU A 108 -6.45 -5.31 0.27
C LEU A 108 -5.68 -5.39 -1.05
N ASP A 109 -4.35 -5.51 -0.98
CA ASP A 109 -3.49 -5.73 -2.15
C ASP A 109 -3.35 -7.24 -2.42
N ILE A 110 -3.80 -7.67 -3.60
CA ILE A 110 -3.78 -9.07 -4.04
C ILE A 110 -2.53 -9.32 -4.87
N GLY A 111 -1.62 -10.14 -4.35
CA GLY A 111 -0.30 -10.35 -4.95
C GLY A 111 0.63 -9.18 -4.67
N VAL A 112 0.84 -8.90 -3.38
CA VAL A 112 1.68 -7.78 -2.90
C VAL A 112 3.13 -7.86 -3.38
N GLY A 113 3.59 -9.06 -3.76
CA GLY A 113 4.91 -9.31 -4.34
C GLY A 113 6.07 -9.05 -3.37
N ALA A 114 7.28 -9.38 -3.82
CA ALA A 114 8.49 -9.15 -3.02
C ALA A 114 8.77 -7.66 -2.76
N ASN A 115 8.24 -6.78 -3.61
CA ASN A 115 8.49 -5.34 -3.60
C ASN A 115 7.54 -4.54 -2.67
N CYS A 116 6.38 -5.08 -2.31
CA CYS A 116 5.38 -4.40 -1.48
C CYS A 116 4.98 -2.98 -1.96
N ILE A 117 5.04 -2.73 -3.27
CA ILE A 117 5.09 -1.36 -3.79
C ILE A 117 3.81 -0.55 -3.55
N TYR A 118 2.64 -1.16 -3.68
CA TYR A 118 1.36 -0.47 -3.55
C TYR A 118 1.09 -0.05 -2.10
N PRO A 119 1.26 -0.93 -1.09
CA PRO A 119 1.19 -0.54 0.31
C PRO A 119 2.14 0.62 0.66
N LEU A 120 3.40 0.56 0.23
CA LEU A 120 4.40 1.59 0.54
C LEU A 120 3.96 2.98 0.06
N ILE A 121 3.51 3.07 -1.19
CA ILE A 121 3.06 4.33 -1.78
C ILE A 121 1.75 4.80 -1.12
N GLY A 122 0.77 3.92 -0.95
CA GLY A 122 -0.54 4.29 -0.40
C GLY A 122 -0.47 4.74 1.07
N VAL A 123 0.40 4.13 1.87
CA VAL A 123 0.66 4.57 3.25
C VAL A 123 1.21 6.00 3.25
N HIS A 124 2.21 6.28 2.42
CA HIS A 124 2.84 7.59 2.39
C HIS A 124 1.93 8.69 1.82
N GLU A 125 1.25 8.43 0.70
CA GLU A 125 0.44 9.46 0.03
C GLU A 125 -0.86 9.77 0.75
N TYR A 126 -1.46 8.76 1.40
CA TYR A 126 -2.83 8.87 1.90
C TYR A 126 -3.04 8.38 3.33
N GLY A 127 -2.00 7.89 4.02
CA GLY A 127 -2.13 7.35 5.37
C GLY A 127 -2.96 6.06 5.45
N TRP A 128 -3.17 5.39 4.32
CA TRP A 128 -4.01 4.21 4.22
C TRP A 128 -3.42 3.00 4.95
N ARG A 129 -4.29 2.06 5.29
CA ARG A 129 -3.92 0.76 5.83
C ARG A 129 -4.03 -0.30 4.76
N PHE A 130 -3.09 -1.24 4.78
CA PHE A 130 -3.02 -2.31 3.80
C PHE A 130 -2.98 -3.68 4.47
N THR A 131 -3.76 -4.60 3.92
CA THR A 131 -3.47 -6.04 4.00
C THR A 131 -2.91 -6.46 2.64
N GLY A 132 -1.73 -7.09 2.59
CA GLY A 132 -1.15 -7.63 1.36
C GLY A 132 -1.18 -9.16 1.36
N SER A 133 -1.80 -9.79 0.37
CA SER A 133 -1.78 -11.24 0.20
C SER A 133 -0.68 -11.71 -0.74
N GLU A 134 -0.07 -12.87 -0.47
CA GLU A 134 0.95 -13.45 -1.34
C GLU A 134 1.01 -14.98 -1.27
N THR A 135 1.17 -15.61 -2.44
CA THR A 135 1.32 -17.05 -2.67
C THR A 135 2.78 -17.52 -2.72
N SER A 136 3.77 -16.64 -2.90
CA SER A 136 5.21 -16.96 -2.83
C SER A 136 5.82 -16.67 -1.45
N SER A 137 6.39 -17.69 -0.79
CA SER A 137 6.86 -17.54 0.60
C SER A 137 8.09 -16.64 0.66
N GLN A 138 8.91 -16.69 -0.39
CA GLN A 138 10.05 -15.82 -0.59
C GLN A 138 9.62 -14.37 -0.84
N ALA A 139 8.59 -14.13 -1.67
CA ALA A 139 8.04 -12.79 -1.88
C ALA A 139 7.48 -12.21 -0.57
N LEU A 140 6.69 -13.01 0.17
CA LEU A 140 6.13 -12.60 1.46
C LEU A 140 7.25 -12.26 2.48
N SER A 141 8.32 -13.05 2.52
CA SER A 141 9.46 -12.81 3.40
C SER A 141 10.22 -11.52 3.03
N SER A 142 10.40 -11.27 1.73
CA SER A 142 10.99 -10.03 1.23
C SER A 142 10.15 -8.80 1.60
N ALA A 143 8.84 -8.86 1.34
CA ALA A 143 7.92 -7.79 1.72
C ALA A 143 7.97 -7.55 3.25
N GLN A 144 8.01 -8.61 4.05
CA GLN A 144 8.11 -8.47 5.50
C GLN A 144 9.43 -7.81 5.92
N ALA A 145 10.55 -8.13 5.27
CA ALA A 145 11.84 -7.51 5.54
C ALA A 145 11.83 -6.00 5.22
N ILE A 146 11.20 -5.59 4.13
CA ILE A 146 10.98 -4.18 3.80
C ILE A 146 10.15 -3.49 4.89
N ILE A 147 9.02 -4.06 5.28
CA ILE A 147 8.16 -3.45 6.32
C ILE A 147 8.91 -3.35 7.65
N SER A 148 9.63 -4.40 8.06
CA SER A 148 10.38 -4.44 9.31
C SER A 148 11.56 -3.44 9.35
N SER A 149 12.16 -3.14 8.20
CA SER A 149 13.32 -2.23 8.10
C SER A 149 12.94 -0.75 7.97
N ASN A 150 11.65 -0.41 7.89
CA ASN A 150 11.18 0.97 7.81
C ASN A 150 10.19 1.27 8.97
N PRO A 151 10.60 2.08 9.97
CA PRO A 151 9.79 2.38 11.14
C PRO A 151 8.39 2.90 10.79
N GLY A 152 7.39 2.44 11.54
CA GLY A 152 5.98 2.84 11.36
C GLY A 152 5.18 1.97 10.38
N LEU A 153 5.82 1.36 9.38
CA LEU A 153 5.10 0.56 8.37
C LEU A 153 4.37 -0.66 8.94
N ASN A 154 4.93 -1.31 9.97
CA ASN A 154 4.29 -2.44 10.66
C ASN A 154 2.91 -2.11 11.27
N ARG A 155 2.60 -0.82 11.52
CA ARG A 155 1.29 -0.39 12.04
C ARG A 155 0.25 -0.21 10.94
N ALA A 156 0.71 -0.01 9.70
CA ALA A 156 -0.13 0.31 8.55
C ALA A 156 -0.27 -0.86 7.57
N ILE A 157 0.75 -1.73 7.48
CA ILE A 157 0.79 -2.82 6.50
C ILE A 157 0.83 -4.17 7.25
N ARG A 158 -0.08 -5.07 6.88
CA ARG A 158 -0.14 -6.46 7.36
C ARG A 158 -0.02 -7.41 6.19
N LEU A 159 0.79 -8.44 6.32
CA LEU A 159 0.97 -9.44 5.28
C LEU A 159 0.19 -10.73 5.61
N ARG A 160 -0.38 -11.37 4.59
CA ARG A 160 -1.15 -12.60 4.71
C ARG A 160 -0.71 -13.63 3.68
N ARG A 161 -0.34 -14.81 4.16
CA ARG A 161 0.01 -15.94 3.31
C ARG A 161 -1.26 -16.49 2.64
N GLN A 162 -1.31 -16.48 1.32
CA GLN A 162 -2.30 -17.22 0.55
C GLN A 162 -1.78 -18.64 0.32
N LYS A 163 -2.42 -19.62 0.96
CA LYS A 163 -2.01 -21.03 0.87
C LYS A 163 -2.43 -21.66 -0.45
N GLU A 164 -3.66 -21.39 -0.88
CA GLU A 164 -4.24 -21.92 -2.10
C GLU A 164 -4.29 -20.82 -3.17
N SER A 165 -3.52 -20.96 -4.25
CA SER A 165 -3.45 -19.96 -5.32
C SER A 165 -4.81 -19.72 -6.01
N GLY A 166 -5.67 -20.74 -6.03
CA GLY A 166 -7.03 -20.65 -6.57
C GLY A 166 -8.06 -19.98 -5.66
N ALA A 167 -7.70 -19.65 -4.41
CA ALA A 167 -8.58 -19.00 -3.43
C ALA A 167 -8.10 -17.56 -3.17
N ILE A 168 -8.50 -16.63 -4.02
CA ILE A 168 -7.96 -15.25 -4.04
C ILE A 168 -8.46 -14.45 -2.84
N PHE A 169 -9.76 -14.53 -2.55
CA PHE A 169 -10.39 -13.86 -1.42
C PHE A 169 -10.73 -14.84 -0.29
N ASN A 170 -11.07 -16.09 -0.63
CA ASN A 170 -11.38 -17.12 0.36
C ASN A 170 -10.17 -17.44 1.23
N GLY A 171 -10.32 -17.33 2.55
CA GLY A 171 -9.19 -17.46 3.50
C GLY A 171 -8.27 -16.24 3.57
N ILE A 172 -8.45 -15.27 2.68
CA ILE A 172 -7.75 -13.97 2.70
C ILE A 172 -8.60 -12.86 3.28
N ILE A 173 -9.92 -12.86 3.11
CA ILE A 173 -10.82 -11.91 3.78
C ILE A 173 -11.53 -12.66 4.91
N HIS A 174 -11.34 -12.20 6.16
CA HIS A 174 -11.98 -12.82 7.32
C HIS A 174 -13.36 -12.22 7.60
N LYS A 175 -14.23 -12.97 8.31
CA LYS A 175 -15.66 -12.63 8.53
C LYS A 175 -15.93 -11.21 9.06
N ASN A 176 -15.03 -10.66 9.86
CA ASN A 176 -15.20 -9.35 10.51
C ASN A 176 -14.32 -8.25 9.88
N GLU A 177 -13.72 -8.52 8.72
CA GLU A 177 -12.92 -7.53 8.00
C GLU A 177 -13.76 -6.81 6.97
N GLN A 178 -13.47 -5.52 6.80
CA GLN A 178 -14.01 -4.70 5.72
C GLN A 178 -12.87 -3.95 5.03
N TYR A 179 -13.03 -3.75 3.73
CA TYR A 179 -12.08 -3.04 2.89
C TYR A 179 -12.81 -2.00 2.03
N ASP A 180 -12.24 -0.81 1.94
CA ASP A 180 -12.70 0.24 1.02
C ASP A 180 -12.39 -0.17 -0.43
N ALA A 181 -11.25 -0.83 -0.67
CA ALA A 181 -11.01 -1.47 -1.95
C ALA A 181 -10.10 -2.69 -1.88
N THR A 182 -10.19 -3.55 -2.90
CA THR A 182 -9.09 -4.42 -3.30
C THR A 182 -8.31 -3.78 -4.43
N LEU A 183 -7.01 -4.05 -4.49
CA LEU A 183 -6.10 -3.65 -5.56
C LEU A 183 -5.42 -4.91 -6.09
N CYS A 184 -5.24 -5.01 -7.41
CA CYS A 184 -4.51 -6.14 -8.00
C CYS A 184 -3.77 -5.73 -9.27
N ASN A 185 -2.52 -6.18 -9.36
CA ASN A 185 -1.77 -6.23 -10.61
C ASN A 185 -1.60 -7.71 -11.01
N PRO A 186 -2.47 -8.25 -11.87
CA PRO A 186 -2.49 -9.68 -12.17
C PRO A 186 -1.22 -10.12 -12.92
N PRO A 187 -0.88 -11.42 -12.87
CA PRO A 187 0.20 -11.98 -13.68
C PRO A 187 -0.09 -11.79 -15.18
N PHE A 188 0.94 -11.43 -15.95
CA PHE A 188 0.78 -10.83 -17.29
C PHE A 188 0.72 -11.80 -18.47
N HIS A 189 1.12 -13.07 -18.29
CA HIS A 189 1.30 -14.01 -19.39
C HIS A 189 0.46 -15.28 -19.21
N ASP A 190 0.05 -15.86 -20.35
CA ASP A 190 -0.82 -17.04 -20.40
C ASP A 190 -0.06 -18.35 -20.15
N SER A 191 1.27 -18.32 -20.24
CA SER A 191 2.19 -19.44 -19.98
C SER A 191 3.64 -18.96 -19.90
N ALA A 192 4.54 -19.80 -19.37
CA ALA A 192 5.99 -19.59 -19.45
C ALA A 192 6.49 -19.39 -20.90
N ALA A 193 5.87 -20.05 -21.90
CA ALA A 193 6.21 -19.88 -23.31
C ALA A 193 5.79 -18.49 -23.85
N ALA A 194 4.61 -17.99 -23.46
CA ALA A 194 4.15 -16.66 -23.83
C ALA A 194 4.97 -15.54 -23.15
N ALA A 195 5.40 -15.76 -21.90
CA ALA A 195 6.32 -14.88 -21.19
C ALA A 195 7.69 -14.80 -21.89
N ARG A 196 8.23 -15.95 -22.35
CA ARG A 196 9.46 -16.02 -23.16
C ARG A 196 9.30 -15.37 -24.54
N ALA A 197 8.19 -15.60 -25.24
CA ALA A 197 7.97 -15.00 -26.57
C ALA A 197 7.75 -13.48 -26.52
N GLY A 198 7.03 -12.96 -25.51
CA GLY A 198 6.87 -11.52 -25.29
C GLY A 198 8.18 -10.84 -24.91
N SER A 199 8.96 -11.53 -24.08
CA SER A 199 10.34 -11.21 -23.75
C SER A 199 11.23 -11.12 -25.01
N GLU A 200 11.18 -12.13 -25.89
CA GLU A 200 11.94 -12.20 -27.15
C GLU A 200 11.55 -11.10 -28.14
N ARG A 201 10.26 -10.79 -28.31
CA ARG A 201 9.82 -9.66 -29.14
C ARG A 201 10.34 -8.33 -28.61
N LYS A 202 10.27 -8.11 -27.29
CA LYS A 202 10.74 -6.88 -26.66
C LYS A 202 12.26 -6.73 -26.82
N ARG A 203 13.00 -7.84 -26.71
CA ARG A 203 14.45 -7.91 -26.96
C ARG A 203 14.80 -7.56 -28.41
N ARG A 204 14.08 -8.12 -29.38
CA ARG A 204 14.26 -7.81 -30.81
C ARG A 204 13.94 -6.35 -31.13
N ASN A 205 12.89 -5.79 -30.54
CA ASN A 205 12.51 -4.38 -30.73
C ASN A 205 13.49 -3.38 -30.08
N LEU A 206 14.29 -3.84 -29.10
CA LEU A 206 15.32 -3.04 -28.43
C LEU A 206 16.73 -3.26 -29.01
N GLY A 207 16.88 -4.13 -30.01
CA GLY A 207 18.19 -4.43 -30.63
C GLY A 207 19.16 -5.20 -29.74
N LEU A 208 18.67 -5.89 -28.71
CA LEU A 208 19.48 -6.63 -27.73
C LEU A 208 19.82 -8.06 -28.24
N ASN A 209 21.00 -8.57 -27.86
CA ASN A 209 21.52 -9.89 -28.26
C ASN A 209 20.78 -11.04 -27.54
N LYS A 210 20.93 -12.28 -28.05
CA LYS A 210 20.21 -13.48 -27.54
C LYS A 210 20.45 -13.77 -26.05
N ASP A 211 21.61 -13.37 -25.53
CA ASP A 211 22.04 -13.63 -24.15
C ASP A 211 21.74 -12.47 -23.17
N ASP A 212 21.18 -11.36 -23.67
CA ASP A 212 20.84 -10.22 -22.82
C ASP A 212 19.57 -10.51 -22.01
N ALA A 213 19.71 -10.48 -20.67
CA ALA A 213 18.60 -10.60 -19.74
C ALA A 213 17.64 -9.41 -19.88
N LEU A 214 16.32 -9.64 -19.73
CA LEU A 214 15.34 -8.57 -19.79
C LEU A 214 15.18 -7.87 -18.45
N ASN A 215 15.00 -6.55 -18.53
CA ASN A 215 15.11 -5.63 -17.37
C ASN A 215 13.88 -5.56 -16.47
N PHE A 216 12.89 -6.39 -16.78
CA PHE A 216 11.72 -6.60 -15.95
C PHE A 216 11.82 -8.03 -15.45
N GLY A 217 12.63 -8.22 -14.41
CA GLY A 217 12.66 -9.47 -13.65
C GLY A 217 11.26 -9.85 -13.17
N GLY A 218 11.09 -11.11 -12.81
CA GLY A 218 9.84 -11.67 -12.30
C GLY A 218 10.01 -13.18 -12.19
N GLN A 219 9.72 -13.74 -11.01
CA GLN A 219 9.73 -15.19 -10.85
C GLN A 219 8.62 -15.77 -11.72
N GLN A 220 8.74 -17.05 -12.12
CA GLN A 220 7.82 -17.68 -13.07
C GLN A 220 6.34 -17.48 -12.70
N GLN A 221 6.02 -17.45 -11.40
CA GLN A 221 4.66 -17.29 -10.87
C GLN A 221 4.14 -15.83 -10.90
N GLU A 222 5.00 -14.82 -10.96
CA GLU A 222 4.61 -13.41 -11.12
C GLU A 222 4.37 -13.06 -12.61
N LEU A 223 4.93 -13.87 -13.50
CA LEU A 223 4.89 -13.63 -14.94
C LEU A 223 3.70 -14.32 -15.61
N TRP A 224 3.27 -15.51 -15.16
CA TRP A 224 2.15 -16.20 -15.79
C TRP A 224 1.23 -16.94 -14.82
N CYS A 225 -0.02 -17.14 -15.23
CA CYS A 225 -0.97 -18.03 -14.60
C CYS A 225 -1.68 -18.88 -15.66
N GLU A 226 -2.19 -20.05 -15.28
CA GLU A 226 -2.98 -20.89 -16.18
C GLU A 226 -4.20 -20.12 -16.69
N GLY A 227 -4.36 -20.05 -18.02
CA GLY A 227 -5.42 -19.28 -18.66
C GLY A 227 -5.21 -17.75 -18.67
N GLY A 228 -4.07 -17.25 -18.17
CA GLY A 228 -3.65 -15.85 -18.29
C GLY A 228 -4.46 -14.82 -17.50
N GLU A 229 -4.17 -13.54 -17.78
CA GLU A 229 -4.74 -12.37 -17.09
C GLU A 229 -6.28 -12.44 -17.02
N VAL A 230 -6.94 -12.80 -18.13
CA VAL A 230 -8.41 -12.86 -18.19
C VAL A 230 -8.96 -13.91 -17.23
N THR A 231 -8.33 -15.09 -17.16
CA THR A 231 -8.80 -16.17 -16.28
C THR A 231 -8.61 -15.79 -14.81
N PHE A 232 -7.48 -15.19 -14.47
CA PHE A 232 -7.23 -14.70 -13.11
C PHE A 232 -8.28 -13.65 -12.68
N ILE A 233 -8.54 -12.65 -13.52
CA ILE A 233 -9.50 -11.60 -13.18
C ILE A 233 -10.93 -12.17 -13.14
N LYS A 234 -11.31 -13.10 -14.04
CA LYS A 234 -12.61 -13.80 -13.94
C LYS A 234 -12.77 -14.52 -12.61
N LYS A 235 -11.73 -15.20 -12.13
CA LYS A 235 -11.74 -15.84 -10.82
C LYS A 235 -11.93 -14.83 -9.69
N MET A 236 -11.27 -13.68 -9.75
CA MET A 236 -11.53 -12.58 -8.81
C MET A 236 -13.00 -12.14 -8.86
N ILE A 237 -13.54 -11.93 -10.06
CA ILE A 237 -14.94 -11.50 -10.26
C ILE A 237 -15.90 -12.53 -9.63
N GLU A 238 -15.70 -13.82 -9.88
CA GLU A 238 -16.52 -14.90 -9.32
C GLU A 238 -16.47 -14.93 -7.78
N GLU A 239 -15.28 -14.90 -7.18
CA GLU A 239 -15.14 -14.93 -5.73
C GLU A 239 -15.65 -13.67 -5.04
N SER A 240 -15.53 -12.50 -5.71
CA SER A 240 -15.91 -11.20 -5.14
C SER A 240 -17.38 -11.16 -4.70
N LYS A 241 -18.26 -11.95 -5.34
CA LYS A 241 -19.68 -12.06 -4.96
C LYS A 241 -19.87 -12.53 -3.52
N GLY A 242 -19.02 -13.44 -3.04
CA GLY A 242 -19.05 -13.93 -1.65
C GLY A 242 -18.68 -12.85 -0.63
N PHE A 243 -17.96 -11.82 -1.06
CA PHE A 243 -17.45 -10.73 -0.22
C PHE A 243 -18.13 -9.38 -0.52
N ALA A 244 -19.27 -9.41 -1.23
CA ALA A 244 -20.03 -8.25 -1.67
C ALA A 244 -20.38 -7.23 -0.56
N LYS A 245 -20.53 -7.70 0.68
CA LYS A 245 -20.83 -6.85 1.86
C LYS A 245 -19.58 -6.36 2.59
N GLN A 246 -18.42 -6.96 2.32
CA GLN A 246 -17.16 -6.70 3.02
C GLN A 246 -16.24 -5.77 2.26
N VAL A 247 -16.41 -5.65 0.95
CA VAL A 247 -15.54 -4.84 0.09
C VAL A 247 -16.39 -3.84 -0.68
N MET A 248 -16.06 -2.55 -0.56
CA MET A 248 -16.78 -1.50 -1.28
C MET A 248 -16.44 -1.50 -2.77
N TRP A 249 -15.16 -1.56 -3.13
CA TRP A 249 -14.70 -1.65 -4.52
C TRP A 249 -13.71 -2.80 -4.73
N PHE A 250 -14.00 -3.67 -5.68
CA PHE A 250 -13.00 -4.60 -6.18
C PHE A 250 -12.33 -3.97 -7.39
N THR A 251 -11.01 -4.02 -7.49
CA THR A 251 -10.28 -3.46 -8.63
C THR A 251 -9.15 -4.37 -9.11
N SER A 252 -8.85 -4.32 -10.41
CA SER A 252 -7.70 -4.98 -11.02
C SER A 252 -7.22 -4.22 -12.26
N LEU A 253 -5.90 -4.13 -12.43
CA LEU A 253 -5.30 -3.73 -13.69
C LEU A 253 -5.70 -4.70 -14.82
N VAL A 254 -5.76 -4.16 -16.03
CA VAL A 254 -5.98 -4.91 -17.28
C VAL A 254 -4.97 -4.44 -18.31
N SER A 255 -4.07 -5.32 -18.74
CA SER A 255 -2.96 -4.98 -19.63
C SER A 255 -3.43 -4.57 -21.04
N ARG A 256 -4.45 -5.25 -21.58
CA ARG A 256 -4.91 -5.07 -22.97
C ARG A 256 -6.41 -4.78 -23.05
N GLY A 257 -6.81 -3.87 -23.95
CA GLY A 257 -8.22 -3.50 -24.11
C GLY A 257 -9.09 -4.66 -24.59
N GLU A 258 -8.51 -5.57 -25.37
CA GLU A 258 -9.12 -6.81 -25.87
C GLU A 258 -9.56 -7.77 -24.75
N ASN A 259 -8.98 -7.64 -23.56
CA ASN A 259 -9.36 -8.44 -22.41
C ASN A 259 -10.66 -7.93 -21.75
N LEU A 260 -11.10 -6.69 -22.03
CA LEU A 260 -12.28 -6.10 -21.37
C LEU A 260 -13.62 -6.79 -21.72
N PRO A 261 -13.95 -7.10 -22.99
CA PRO A 261 -15.24 -7.70 -23.32
C PRO A 261 -15.58 -8.98 -22.55
N PRO A 262 -14.70 -10.00 -22.43
CA PRO A 262 -15.01 -11.17 -21.64
C PRO A 262 -15.10 -10.89 -20.13
N LEU A 263 -14.41 -9.88 -19.61
CA LEU A 263 -14.50 -9.48 -18.19
C LEU A 263 -15.82 -8.77 -17.88
N TYR A 264 -16.31 -7.92 -18.79
CA TYR A 264 -17.62 -7.28 -18.64
C TYR A 264 -18.76 -8.30 -18.65
N ARG A 265 -18.67 -9.36 -19.46
CA ARG A 265 -19.65 -10.46 -19.41
C ARG A 265 -19.65 -11.13 -18.04
N ALA A 266 -18.48 -11.51 -17.52
CA ALA A 266 -18.36 -12.12 -16.19
C ALA A 266 -18.90 -11.21 -15.07
N LEU A 267 -18.66 -9.89 -15.15
CA LEU A 267 -19.18 -8.91 -14.21
C LEU A 267 -20.72 -8.83 -14.22
N THR A 268 -21.32 -8.89 -15.41
CA THR A 268 -22.78 -8.99 -15.56
C THR A 268 -23.31 -10.27 -14.95
N ASP A 269 -22.67 -11.41 -15.22
CA ASP A 269 -23.10 -12.73 -14.75
C ASP A 269 -23.12 -12.84 -13.21
N VAL A 270 -22.14 -12.23 -12.53
CA VAL A 270 -22.12 -12.21 -11.05
C VAL A 270 -23.06 -11.17 -10.44
N GLY A 271 -23.64 -10.28 -11.24
CA GLY A 271 -24.56 -9.24 -10.80
C GLY A 271 -23.87 -8.02 -10.19
N ALA A 272 -22.69 -7.62 -10.69
CA ALA A 272 -22.07 -6.37 -10.27
C ALA A 272 -22.99 -5.19 -10.60
N VAL A 273 -23.26 -4.34 -9.61
CA VAL A 273 -24.26 -3.25 -9.75
C VAL A 273 -23.69 -1.99 -10.38
N LYS A 274 -22.36 -1.82 -10.32
CA LYS A 274 -21.64 -0.74 -11.02
C LYS A 274 -20.26 -1.23 -11.42
N VAL A 275 -19.88 -0.91 -12.65
CA VAL A 275 -18.56 -1.19 -13.22
C VAL A 275 -18.00 0.12 -13.76
N VAL A 276 -16.75 0.42 -13.42
CA VAL A 276 -16.02 1.61 -13.84
C VAL A 276 -14.72 1.19 -14.50
N LYS A 277 -14.37 1.84 -15.60
CA LYS A 277 -13.05 1.73 -16.22
C LYS A 277 -12.32 3.06 -16.02
N LYS A 278 -11.09 3.01 -15.53
CA LYS A 278 -10.20 4.17 -15.45
C LYS A 278 -9.02 3.94 -16.40
N GLU A 279 -8.90 4.80 -17.40
CA GLU A 279 -7.74 4.81 -18.29
C GLU A 279 -6.58 5.53 -17.60
N MET A 280 -5.36 5.02 -17.80
CA MET A 280 -4.11 5.53 -17.25
C MET A 280 -3.05 5.52 -18.35
N ALA A 281 -2.04 6.38 -18.21
CA ALA A 281 -1.00 6.46 -19.22
C ALA A 281 0.34 6.86 -18.63
N GLN A 282 1.37 6.13 -19.06
CA GLN A 282 2.75 6.38 -18.68
C GLN A 282 3.62 6.36 -19.95
N GLY A 283 3.99 7.56 -20.42
CA GLY A 283 4.74 7.70 -21.67
C GLY A 283 3.96 7.11 -22.86
N GLN A 284 4.53 6.09 -23.50
CA GLN A 284 3.87 5.41 -24.64
C GLN A 284 2.97 4.24 -24.21
N LYS A 285 3.00 3.82 -22.94
CA LYS A 285 2.19 2.71 -22.45
C LYS A 285 0.84 3.22 -21.96
N GLN A 286 -0.22 2.75 -22.60
CA GLN A 286 -1.58 2.86 -22.05
C GLN A 286 -1.82 1.71 -21.08
N SER A 287 -2.38 2.03 -19.92
CA SER A 287 -2.83 1.06 -18.93
C SER A 287 -4.24 1.43 -18.48
N ARG A 288 -4.88 0.53 -17.74
CA ARG A 288 -6.21 0.75 -17.18
C ARG A 288 -6.43 -0.21 -16.04
N PHE A 289 -7.32 0.17 -15.14
CA PHE A 289 -7.95 -0.80 -14.27
C PHE A 289 -9.46 -0.76 -14.48
N ILE A 290 -10.07 -1.90 -14.18
CA ILE A 290 -11.51 -1.98 -13.98
C ILE A 290 -11.78 -2.02 -12.48
N ALA A 291 -12.89 -1.41 -12.10
CA ALA A 291 -13.41 -1.43 -10.75
C ALA A 291 -14.87 -1.88 -10.80
N TRP A 292 -15.28 -2.72 -9.85
CA TRP A 292 -16.66 -3.16 -9.73
C TRP A 292 -17.10 -3.22 -8.28
N THR A 293 -18.41 -3.13 -8.09
CA THR A 293 -19.02 -3.17 -6.76
C THR A 293 -20.38 -3.86 -6.83
N PHE A 294 -20.79 -4.43 -5.70
CA PHE A 294 -22.13 -4.97 -5.47
C PHE A 294 -22.97 -4.04 -4.59
N MET A 295 -22.41 -2.90 -4.19
CA MET A 295 -23.07 -1.89 -3.36
C MET A 295 -23.60 -0.76 -4.23
N ASN A 296 -24.83 -0.33 -3.97
CA ASN A 296 -25.39 0.86 -4.62
C ASN A 296 -24.76 2.15 -4.06
N ASP A 297 -25.07 3.28 -4.69
CA ASP A 297 -24.45 4.57 -4.36
C ASP A 297 -24.72 5.02 -2.91
N GLU A 298 -25.90 4.73 -2.38
CA GLU A 298 -26.27 5.04 -0.98
C GLU A 298 -25.43 4.23 0.01
N GLN A 299 -25.31 2.93 -0.21
CA GLN A 299 -24.51 2.04 0.62
C GLN A 299 -23.04 2.48 0.65
N ARG A 300 -22.48 2.82 -0.52
CA ARG A 300 -21.08 3.30 -0.61
C ARG A 300 -20.90 4.64 0.09
N ARG A 301 -21.85 5.58 -0.05
CA ARG A 301 -21.80 6.87 0.66
C ARG A 301 -21.86 6.69 2.18
N ARG A 302 -22.70 5.79 2.67
CA ARG A 302 -22.79 5.50 4.10
C ARG A 302 -21.48 4.96 4.67
N LEU A 303 -20.83 4.04 3.96
CA LEU A 303 -19.54 3.48 4.37
C LEU A 303 -18.42 4.53 4.33
N SER A 304 -18.34 5.35 3.27
CA SER A 304 -17.32 6.38 3.18
C SER A 304 -17.45 7.43 4.30
N ILE A 305 -18.68 7.79 4.70
CA ILE A 305 -18.93 8.70 5.84
C ILE A 305 -18.63 8.03 7.18
N ALA A 306 -18.96 6.75 7.35
CA ALA A 306 -18.67 6.02 8.59
C ALA A 306 -17.15 5.93 8.85
N SER A 307 -16.36 5.70 7.81
CA SER A 307 -14.89 5.75 7.86
C SER A 307 -14.35 7.12 8.28
N VAL A 308 -15.08 8.21 7.98
CA VAL A 308 -14.74 9.57 8.42
C VAL A 308 -15.19 9.85 9.86
N LYS A 309 -16.38 9.38 10.28
CA LYS A 309 -16.95 9.65 11.61
C LYS A 309 -16.31 8.83 12.74
N ALA A 310 -15.83 7.61 12.46
CA ALA A 310 -15.11 6.80 13.45
C ALA A 310 -13.80 7.45 13.96
N LEU A 311 -13.40 8.60 13.38
CA LEU A 311 -12.19 9.36 13.71
C LEU A 311 -12.47 10.58 14.61
N VAL A 312 -13.72 10.96 14.81
CA VAL A 312 -14.08 12.03 15.76
C VAL A 312 -14.51 11.34 17.06
N PRO A 313 -13.74 11.45 18.17
CA PRO A 313 -14.23 10.95 19.45
C PRO A 313 -15.58 11.60 19.74
N PRO A 314 -16.56 10.88 20.33
CA PRO A 314 -17.83 11.49 20.70
C PRO A 314 -17.53 12.74 21.52
N ALA A 315 -18.12 13.87 21.11
CA ALA A 315 -17.99 15.11 21.85
C ALA A 315 -18.30 14.80 23.32
N VAL A 316 -17.35 15.08 24.20
CA VAL A 316 -17.61 15.02 25.64
C VAL A 316 -18.65 16.09 25.89
N THR A 317 -19.91 15.67 26.01
CA THR A 317 -20.98 16.53 26.47
C THR A 317 -20.67 16.85 27.93
N VAL A 318 -19.93 17.93 28.16
CA VAL A 318 -19.80 18.51 29.49
C VAL A 318 -21.21 18.93 29.87
N GLN A 319 -21.84 18.17 30.76
CA GLN A 319 -23.10 18.60 31.35
C GLN A 319 -22.84 19.90 32.13
N PRO A 320 -23.55 20.99 31.83
CA PRO A 320 -23.43 22.20 32.62
C PRO A 320 -24.13 21.96 33.96
N GLY A 321 -23.37 21.57 34.99
CA GLY A 321 -23.90 21.46 36.34
C GLY A 321 -23.23 20.40 37.20
N SER A 322 -22.05 20.70 37.71
CA SER A 322 -21.62 20.19 39.02
C SER A 322 -20.52 21.11 39.53
N ARG A 323 -20.90 22.00 40.46
CA ARG A 323 -19.92 22.71 41.29
C ARG A 323 -19.14 21.65 42.08
N PRO A 324 -17.81 21.77 42.21
CA PRO A 324 -17.09 20.95 43.17
C PRO A 324 -17.51 21.39 44.58
N GLU A 325 -18.12 20.47 45.31
CA GLU A 325 -18.41 20.62 46.73
C GLU A 325 -17.08 20.68 47.48
N GLN A 326 -16.86 21.77 48.22
CA GLN A 326 -15.70 21.93 49.08
C GLN A 326 -15.80 20.92 50.22
N ALA A 327 -14.86 19.97 50.27
CA ALA A 327 -14.75 19.04 51.39
C ALA A 327 -14.39 19.80 52.68
N ALA A 328 -15.29 19.75 53.66
CA ALA A 328 -15.02 20.17 55.03
C ALA A 328 -14.09 19.16 55.73
N PRO A 329 -13.21 19.59 56.66
CA PRO A 329 -12.29 18.68 57.33
C PRO A 329 -13.02 17.87 58.41
N ASP A 330 -12.83 16.55 58.33
CA ASP A 330 -13.41 15.57 59.25
C ASP A 330 -12.80 15.70 60.67
N LYS A 331 -13.67 15.86 61.66
CA LYS A 331 -13.35 15.90 63.09
C LYS A 331 -14.08 14.75 63.78
N SER A 332 -13.53 13.54 63.78
CA SER A 332 -13.85 12.56 64.83
C SER A 332 -12.90 11.34 64.83
N ALA A 333 -11.87 11.39 65.67
CA ALA A 333 -11.18 10.19 66.13
C ALA A 333 -10.59 10.40 67.54
N LEU A 334 -11.42 10.11 68.55
CA LEU A 334 -11.12 9.91 69.97
C LEU A 334 -12.34 9.11 70.47
N ALA A 335 -12.28 7.96 71.14
CA ALA A 335 -11.27 7.20 71.86
C ALA A 335 -11.86 5.76 71.99
N ARG A 336 -11.12 4.67 72.23
CA ARG A 336 -10.48 4.19 73.47
C ARG A 336 -9.95 2.78 73.11
N GLU A 337 -8.75 2.40 73.54
CA GLU A 337 -8.58 1.44 74.64
C GLU A 337 -7.22 1.62 75.37
N ARG A 338 -7.19 1.14 76.61
CA ARG A 338 -6.26 1.49 77.72
C ARG A 338 -4.94 0.69 77.73
N PRO A 339 -3.96 1.10 78.57
CA PRO A 339 -2.54 0.70 78.54
C PRO A 339 -2.24 -0.37 79.64
N PRO A 340 -0.98 -0.82 79.92
CA PRO A 340 0.12 0.02 80.45
C PRO A 340 1.54 -0.34 79.95
N GLY A 341 2.49 0.59 80.08
CA GLY A 341 3.92 0.33 79.89
C GLY A 341 4.79 1.58 79.94
N ARG A 342 5.36 1.86 81.12
CA ARG A 342 6.29 2.95 81.45
C ARG A 342 7.66 2.82 80.74
N ASN A 343 8.20 3.93 80.22
CA ASN A 343 9.41 4.65 80.70
C ASN A 343 10.22 5.35 79.58
N VAL A 344 10.27 6.68 79.69
CA VAL A 344 11.42 7.61 79.66
C VAL A 344 12.59 7.37 78.69
N PHE A 345 12.81 8.27 77.72
CA PHE A 345 13.89 9.29 77.69
C PHE A 345 13.95 10.02 76.33
N SER A 346 14.15 11.33 76.40
CA SER A 346 14.37 12.29 75.29
C SER A 346 15.88 12.47 75.00
N PRO A 347 16.34 13.51 74.28
CA PRO A 347 16.35 13.66 72.82
C PRO A 347 17.75 14.08 72.29
N GLY A 348 17.92 14.23 70.98
CA GLY A 348 19.03 15.03 70.43
C GLY A 348 19.03 15.00 68.90
N CYS A 349 18.57 16.04 68.20
CA CYS A 349 19.21 17.34 67.91
C CYS A 349 20.27 17.32 66.79
N ARG A 350 19.95 18.13 65.75
CA ARG A 350 20.84 18.82 64.78
C ARG A 350 21.55 17.94 63.75
N GLY A 351 21.63 18.31 62.47
CA GLY A 351 21.27 19.53 61.75
C GLY A 351 22.17 19.67 60.52
N GLN A 352 21.65 20.31 59.45
CA GLN A 352 22.38 20.97 58.35
C GLN A 352 23.26 20.05 57.46
N SER A 353 23.66 20.35 56.23
CA SER A 353 23.20 21.18 55.10
C SER A 353 24.12 20.76 53.92
N VAL A 354 23.56 20.71 52.70
CA VAL A 354 24.10 20.83 51.31
C VAL A 354 25.55 21.36 51.10
N PRO A 355 26.17 21.37 49.86
CA PRO A 355 25.90 20.69 48.57
C PRO A 355 27.18 20.26 47.73
N SER A 356 26.92 19.76 46.51
CA SER A 356 27.64 20.02 45.22
C SER A 356 28.83 19.18 44.72
N THR A 357 28.72 18.84 43.42
CA THR A 357 29.74 18.57 42.35
C THR A 357 30.57 17.29 42.48
N VAL A 358 30.76 16.49 41.42
CA VAL A 358 31.14 16.80 40.02
C VAL A 358 30.31 16.03 39.00
#